data_AF-A0A7C5XMV1-F1
#
_entry.id   AF-A0A7C5XMV1-F1
#
_cell.length_a   1.000
_cell.length_b   1.000
_cell.length_c   1.000
_cell.angle_alpha   90.00
_cell.angle_beta   90.00
_cell.angle_gamma   90.00
#
_symmetry.space_group_name_H-M   'P 1'
#
loop_
_entity.id
_entity.type
_entity.pdbx_description
1 polymer ?
#
loop_
_entity_poly.entity_id
_entity_poly.type
_entity_poly.pdbx_seq_one_letter_code
_entity_poly.pdbx_strand_id
1 'polypeptide(L)'
;MNAVDVKSKILISILLASAVLGLTSALYFYNQYAALLRSYGELRRSFSKLEEEYRVLYAMYDSLSDEHVGLKKEYRILEASYSALRTSYQRLIGSYEDWRRYALSYLFLEDSISRVLNDSEISNLASLAQSMISRPDDYWCSVKELYDYVRKNVEYTYDPPVPYPPLASDLEHGIYVKTTYRQIVLSPSEVLSCKQGDCEDQAILLYALIASYQRYIYGEERILWLIDITLKDGMEHVAVAFPVGEGKLTILDTASSYYTGYPSALGSENPYKELEKYSNWFSRYGGIATIRVYDIQDGIPIKVVSGNIHDIAYFLIYGLRAQ
;
A
#
# COMPACT_ATOMS: atom_id res chain seq x y z
N MET A 1 -77.67 53.69 103.03
CA MET A 1 -76.48 53.67 102.13
C MET A 1 -76.64 54.79 101.12
N ASN A 2 -75.77 55.79 101.16
CA ASN A 2 -75.85 56.98 100.31
C ASN A 2 -75.50 56.62 98.85
N ALA A 3 -76.36 56.99 97.91
CA ALA A 3 -76.19 56.73 96.47
C ALA A 3 -74.87 57.24 95.88
N VAL A 4 -74.19 58.17 96.58
CA VAL A 4 -72.87 58.71 96.23
C VAL A 4 -71.73 57.69 96.48
N ASP A 5 -71.80 56.85 97.53
CA ASP A 5 -70.77 55.85 97.86
C ASP A 5 -70.82 54.62 96.93
N VAL A 6 -72.03 54.22 96.52
CA VAL A 6 -72.23 53.15 95.54
C VAL A 6 -71.77 53.57 94.14
N LYS A 7 -72.07 54.82 93.71
CA LYS A 7 -71.59 55.36 92.44
C LYS A 7 -70.05 55.48 92.40
N SER A 8 -69.43 55.92 93.50
CA SER A 8 -67.96 56.02 93.62
C SER A 8 -67.28 54.64 93.52
N LYS A 9 -67.79 53.62 94.24
CA LYS A 9 -67.27 52.24 94.18
C LYS A 9 -67.43 51.59 92.80
N ILE A 10 -68.55 51.85 92.11
CA ILE A 10 -68.78 51.40 90.72
C ILE A 10 -67.84 52.11 89.75
N LEU A 11 -67.59 53.41 89.93
CA LEU A 11 -66.67 54.15 89.08
C LEU A 11 -65.22 53.66 89.25
N ILE A 12 -64.79 53.41 90.49
CA ILE A 12 -63.47 52.84 90.81
C ILE A 12 -63.32 51.42 90.26
N SER A 13 -64.35 50.58 90.34
CA SER A 13 -64.29 49.22 89.79
C SER A 13 -64.26 49.20 88.25
N ILE A 14 -65.00 50.10 87.58
CA ILE A 14 -64.91 50.30 86.12
C ILE A 14 -63.52 50.82 85.73
N LEU A 15 -62.97 51.79 86.47
CA LEU A 15 -61.61 52.30 86.25
C LEU A 15 -60.55 51.21 86.44
N LEU A 16 -60.65 50.40 87.49
CA LEU A 16 -59.77 49.25 87.72
C LEU A 16 -59.90 48.20 86.62
N ALA A 17 -61.12 47.84 86.22
CA ALA A 17 -61.35 46.90 85.13
C ALA A 17 -60.78 47.41 83.79
N SER A 18 -60.94 48.71 83.51
CA SER A 18 -60.36 49.36 82.33
C SER A 18 -58.83 49.41 82.37
N ALA A 19 -58.23 49.64 83.55
CA ALA A 19 -56.78 49.62 83.74
C ALA A 19 -56.20 48.20 83.59
N VAL A 20 -56.89 47.18 84.11
CA VAL A 20 -56.53 45.76 83.94
C VAL A 20 -56.67 45.34 82.47
N LEU A 21 -57.72 45.76 81.77
CA LEU A 21 -57.87 45.55 80.32
C LEU A 21 -56.77 46.26 79.52
N GLY A 22 -56.40 47.48 79.91
CA GLY A 22 -55.27 48.22 79.33
C GLY A 22 -53.92 47.53 79.56
N LEU A 23 -53.68 46.99 80.76
CA LEU A 23 -52.47 46.24 81.09
C LEU A 23 -52.39 44.89 80.39
N THR A 24 -53.50 44.15 80.30
CA THR A 24 -53.53 42.85 79.61
C THR A 24 -53.40 43.00 78.10
N SER A 25 -54.02 44.01 77.49
CA SER A 25 -53.81 44.33 76.08
C SER A 25 -52.37 44.80 75.80
N ALA A 26 -51.79 45.66 76.65
CA ALA A 26 -50.39 46.07 76.52
C ALA A 26 -49.42 44.87 76.63
N LEU A 27 -49.65 43.96 77.57
CA LEU A 27 -48.87 42.73 77.72
C LEU A 27 -49.02 41.81 76.50
N TYR A 28 -50.22 41.69 75.94
CA TYR A 28 -50.47 40.94 74.70
C TYR A 28 -49.70 41.52 73.52
N PHE A 29 -49.79 42.84 73.30
CA PHE A 29 -49.05 43.51 72.23
C PHE A 29 -47.53 43.40 72.42
N TYR A 30 -47.03 43.49 73.66
CA TYR A 30 -45.63 43.28 73.96
C TYR A 30 -45.15 41.87 73.61
N ASN A 31 -45.94 40.85 73.96
CA ASN A 31 -45.61 39.46 73.62
C ASN A 31 -45.62 39.21 72.11
N GLN A 32 -46.57 39.80 71.38
CA GLN A 32 -46.61 39.72 69.92
C GLN A 32 -45.42 40.43 69.27
N TYR A 33 -45.06 41.62 69.76
CA TYR A 33 -43.88 42.34 69.31
C TYR A 33 -42.59 41.56 69.58
N ALA A 34 -42.46 40.97 70.77
CA ALA A 34 -41.30 40.15 71.14
C ALA A 34 -41.20 38.84 70.31
N ALA A 35 -42.34 38.25 69.93
CA ALA A 35 -42.37 37.10 69.01
C ALA A 35 -41.95 37.52 67.59
N LEU A 36 -42.50 38.62 67.07
CA LEU A 36 -42.15 39.15 65.76
C LEU A 36 -40.67 39.53 65.66
N LEU A 37 -40.11 40.14 66.71
CA LEU A 37 -38.69 40.49 66.77
C LEU A 37 -37.79 39.26 66.74
N ARG A 38 -38.20 38.15 67.37
CA ARG A 38 -37.49 36.86 67.29
C ARG A 38 -37.56 36.28 65.88
N SER A 39 -38.74 36.22 65.27
CA SER A 39 -38.90 35.73 63.89
C SER A 39 -38.13 36.58 62.88
N TYR A 40 -38.09 37.90 63.05
CA TYR A 40 -37.25 38.79 62.24
C TYR A 40 -35.76 38.46 62.41
N GLY A 41 -35.31 38.24 63.64
CA GLY A 41 -33.92 37.84 63.92
C GLY A 41 -33.55 36.50 63.30
N GLU A 42 -34.44 35.51 63.33
CA GLU A 42 -34.26 34.21 62.68
C GLU A 42 -34.21 34.34 61.16
N LEU A 43 -35.16 35.06 60.56
CA LEU A 43 -35.20 35.30 59.12
C LEU A 43 -33.93 35.99 58.64
N ARG A 44 -33.45 37.01 59.38
CA ARG A 44 -32.20 37.71 59.05
C ARG A 44 -31.00 36.78 59.06
N ARG A 45 -30.89 35.88 60.05
CA ARG A 45 -29.81 34.87 60.10
C ARG A 45 -29.91 33.90 58.93
N SER A 46 -31.11 33.41 58.61
CA SER A 46 -31.33 32.53 57.47
C SER A 46 -30.97 33.20 56.15
N PHE A 47 -31.30 34.49 55.98
CA PHE A 47 -30.94 35.27 54.81
C PHE A 47 -29.42 35.41 54.67
N SER A 48 -28.72 35.78 55.75
CA SER A 48 -27.25 35.87 55.73
C SER A 48 -26.58 34.52 55.45
N LYS A 49 -27.15 33.40 55.92
CA LYS A 49 -26.65 32.06 55.59
C LYS A 49 -26.83 31.74 54.11
N LEU A 50 -28.00 32.03 53.56
CA LEU A 50 -28.31 31.80 52.15
C LEU A 50 -27.42 32.65 51.23
N GLU A 51 -27.14 33.89 51.62
CA GLU A 51 -26.24 34.78 50.88
C GLU A 51 -24.81 34.22 50.81
N GLU A 52 -24.29 33.66 51.91
CA GLU A 52 -22.98 33.02 51.89
C GLU A 52 -22.98 31.71 51.09
N GLU A 53 -24.01 30.88 51.22
CA GLU A 53 -24.18 29.66 50.41
C GLU A 53 -24.23 29.99 48.91
N TYR A 54 -24.94 31.05 48.53
CA TYR A 54 -25.00 31.52 47.15
C TYR A 54 -23.63 31.97 46.65
N ARG A 55 -22.88 32.73 47.46
CA ARG A 55 -21.54 33.20 47.10
C ARG A 55 -20.57 32.04 46.87
N VAL A 56 -20.62 31.00 47.71
CA VAL A 56 -19.81 29.79 47.54
C VAL A 56 -20.21 29.05 46.26
N LEU A 57 -21.51 28.86 46.03
CA LEU A 57 -22.01 28.18 44.82
C LEU A 57 -21.59 28.92 43.54
N TYR A 58 -21.66 30.26 43.54
CA TYR A 58 -21.24 31.07 42.41
C TYR A 58 -19.75 30.90 42.11
N ALA A 59 -18.89 30.90 43.14
CA ALA A 59 -17.46 30.67 42.97
C ALA A 59 -17.15 29.25 42.44
N MET A 60 -17.89 28.24 42.90
CA MET A 60 -17.76 26.87 42.36
C MET A 60 -18.18 26.79 40.89
N TYR A 61 -19.26 27.47 40.52
CA TYR A 61 -19.73 27.54 39.13
C TYR A 61 -18.68 28.21 38.22
N ASP A 62 -18.10 29.32 38.66
CA ASP A 62 -17.10 30.06 37.90
C ASP A 62 -15.83 29.20 37.68
N SER A 63 -15.36 28.54 38.75
CA SER A 63 -14.24 27.58 38.67
C SER A 63 -14.53 26.42 37.71
N LEU A 64 -15.74 25.86 37.74
CA LEU A 64 -16.14 24.76 36.84
C LEU A 64 -16.24 25.24 35.39
N SER A 65 -16.72 26.47 35.18
CA SER A 65 -16.78 27.11 33.87
C SER A 65 -15.39 27.27 33.26
N ASP A 66 -14.42 27.73 34.06
CA ASP A 66 -13.02 27.86 33.64
C ASP A 66 -12.39 26.50 33.31
N GLU A 67 -12.63 25.48 34.15
CA GLU A 67 -12.16 24.12 33.90
C GLU A 67 -12.74 23.57 32.59
N HIS A 68 -14.03 23.79 32.33
CA HIS A 68 -14.69 23.37 31.09
C HIS A 68 -14.06 24.03 29.86
N VAL A 69 -13.75 25.33 29.93
CA VAL A 69 -13.05 26.05 28.85
C VAL A 69 -11.65 25.47 28.63
N GLY A 70 -10.93 25.16 29.70
CA GLY A 70 -9.63 24.50 29.65
C GLY A 70 -9.68 23.15 28.93
N LEU A 71 -10.58 22.27 29.37
CA LEU A 71 -10.76 20.94 28.78
C LEU A 71 -11.15 21.00 27.29
N LYS A 72 -11.99 21.96 26.91
CA LYS A 72 -12.37 22.18 25.51
C LYS A 72 -11.18 22.59 24.64
N LYS A 73 -10.23 23.34 25.19
CA LYS A 73 -8.98 23.71 24.50
C LYS A 73 -8.07 22.49 24.33
N GLU A 74 -7.90 21.70 25.38
CA GLU A 74 -7.11 20.46 25.36
C GLU A 74 -7.67 19.46 24.34
N TYR A 75 -8.98 19.28 24.32
CA TYR A 75 -9.66 18.42 23.34
C TYR A 75 -9.35 18.83 21.90
N ARG A 76 -9.39 20.13 21.58
CA ARG A 76 -9.05 20.64 20.24
C ARG A 76 -7.58 20.38 19.86
N ILE A 77 -6.67 20.50 20.82
CA ILE A 77 -5.24 20.19 20.61
C ILE A 77 -5.06 18.70 20.33
N LEU A 78 -5.75 17.84 21.09
CA LEU A 78 -5.72 16.39 20.89
C LEU A 78 -6.29 15.99 19.53
N GLU A 79 -7.42 16.58 19.12
CA GLU A 79 -8.04 16.35 17.82
C GLU A 79 -7.09 16.74 16.67
N ALA A 80 -6.45 17.91 16.76
CA ALA A 80 -5.45 18.33 15.78
C ALA A 80 -4.23 17.39 15.74
N SER A 81 -3.75 16.95 16.90
CA SER A 81 -2.62 16.02 17.01
C SER A 81 -2.96 14.66 16.41
N TYR A 82 -4.16 14.15 16.66
CA TYR A 82 -4.65 12.90 16.08
C TYR A 82 -4.76 12.99 14.55
N SER A 83 -5.29 14.09 14.02
CA SER A 83 -5.37 14.32 12.58
C SER A 83 -3.99 14.36 11.91
N ALA A 84 -3.02 15.03 12.53
CA ALA A 84 -1.64 15.08 12.06
C ALA A 84 -0.97 13.70 12.08
N LEU A 85 -1.19 12.92 13.14
CA LEU A 85 -0.69 11.55 13.25
C LEU A 85 -1.27 10.65 12.17
N ARG A 86 -2.60 10.70 11.96
CA ARG A 86 -3.28 9.93 10.90
C ARG A 86 -2.72 10.23 9.52
N THR A 87 -2.49 11.51 9.21
CA THR A 87 -1.91 11.92 7.93
C THR A 87 -0.47 11.41 7.76
N SER A 88 0.34 11.50 8.81
CA SER A 88 1.73 11.03 8.78
C SER A 88 1.80 9.51 8.61
N TYR A 89 0.92 8.78 9.28
CA TYR A 89 0.78 7.34 9.14
C TYR A 89 0.38 6.93 7.72
N GLN A 90 -0.64 7.56 7.13
CA GLN A 90 -1.03 7.29 5.74
C GLN A 90 0.11 7.53 4.74
N ARG A 91 0.92 8.59 4.96
CA ARG A 91 2.10 8.85 4.14
C ARG A 91 3.16 7.76 4.28
N LEU A 92 3.41 7.28 5.51
CA LEU A 92 4.35 6.20 5.76
C LEU A 92 3.94 4.92 5.04
N ILE A 93 2.67 4.54 5.12
CA ILE A 93 2.13 3.35 4.44
C ILE A 93 2.25 3.47 2.93
N GLY A 94 1.87 4.63 2.36
CA GLY A 94 2.07 4.88 0.93
C GLY A 94 3.53 4.76 0.51
N SER A 95 4.44 5.41 1.24
CA SER A 95 5.88 5.38 0.92
C SER A 95 6.47 3.97 1.04
N TYR A 96 6.03 3.19 2.03
CA TYR A 96 6.44 1.80 2.19
C TYR A 96 5.94 0.94 1.03
N GLU A 97 4.67 1.07 0.63
CA GLU A 97 4.12 0.29 -0.48
C GLU A 97 4.77 0.66 -1.82
N ASP A 98 5.16 1.92 -2.00
CA ASP A 98 5.92 2.37 -3.17
C ASP A 98 7.31 1.70 -3.22
N TRP A 99 8.04 1.73 -2.10
CA TRP A 99 9.32 1.02 -1.98
C TRP A 99 9.16 -0.49 -2.16
N ARG A 100 8.10 -1.07 -1.60
CA ARG A 100 7.79 -2.48 -1.74
C ARG A 100 7.59 -2.86 -3.19
N ARG A 101 6.80 -2.10 -3.97
CA ARG A 101 6.63 -2.36 -5.41
C ARG A 101 7.94 -2.27 -6.18
N TYR A 102 8.79 -1.30 -5.84
CA TYR A 102 10.14 -1.22 -6.40
C TYR A 102 10.97 -2.47 -6.08
N ALA A 103 10.95 -2.94 -4.83
CA ALA A 103 11.65 -4.17 -4.45
C ALA A 103 11.09 -5.41 -5.17
N LEU A 104 9.77 -5.51 -5.34
CA LEU A 104 9.14 -6.61 -6.10
C LEU A 104 9.51 -6.59 -7.60
N SER A 105 9.76 -5.41 -8.17
CA SER A 105 10.26 -5.27 -9.56
C SER A 105 11.66 -5.82 -9.79
N TYR A 106 12.32 -6.37 -8.75
CA TYR A 106 13.55 -7.15 -8.85
C TYR A 106 13.32 -8.65 -8.63
N LEU A 107 12.16 -9.08 -8.15
CA LEU A 107 11.94 -10.47 -7.72
C LEU A 107 11.09 -11.30 -8.67
N PHE A 108 10.29 -10.67 -9.52
CA PHE A 108 9.36 -11.37 -10.39
C PHE A 108 9.46 -10.84 -11.82
N LEU A 109 9.52 -11.75 -12.80
CA LEU A 109 9.70 -11.42 -14.21
C LEU A 109 8.67 -10.37 -14.69
N GLU A 110 7.37 -10.61 -14.47
CA GLU A 110 6.30 -9.71 -14.92
C GLU A 110 6.42 -8.30 -14.32
N ASP A 111 6.71 -8.21 -13.01
CA ASP A 111 6.88 -6.93 -12.31
C ASP A 111 8.15 -6.20 -12.76
N SER A 112 9.14 -6.93 -13.28
CA SER A 112 10.44 -6.40 -13.70
C SER A 112 10.42 -5.78 -15.09
N ILE A 113 9.53 -6.20 -15.99
CA ILE A 113 9.55 -5.83 -17.42
C ILE A 113 9.60 -4.32 -17.65
N SER A 114 8.77 -3.54 -16.95
CA SER A 114 8.74 -2.08 -17.10
C SER A 114 10.07 -1.41 -16.72
N ARG A 115 10.85 -2.02 -15.83
CA ARG A 115 12.18 -1.56 -15.41
C ARG A 115 13.27 -2.03 -16.36
N VAL A 116 13.21 -3.27 -16.82
CA VAL A 116 14.33 -3.92 -17.54
C VAL A 116 14.21 -3.86 -19.07
N LEU A 117 13.00 -3.64 -19.62
CA LEU A 117 12.72 -3.55 -21.06
C LEU A 117 12.01 -2.24 -21.43
N ASN A 118 12.39 -1.12 -20.81
CA ASN A 118 11.95 0.20 -21.23
C ASN A 118 12.79 0.77 -22.39
N ASP A 119 12.30 1.86 -22.99
CA ASP A 119 12.96 2.51 -24.14
C ASP A 119 14.41 2.96 -23.86
N SER A 120 14.72 3.35 -22.61
CA SER A 120 16.08 3.76 -22.24
C SER A 120 17.03 2.56 -22.29
N GLU A 121 16.65 1.42 -21.71
CA GLU A 121 17.47 0.20 -21.77
C GLU A 121 17.69 -0.25 -23.22
N ILE A 122 16.62 -0.26 -24.05
CA ILE A 122 16.71 -0.71 -25.44
C ILE A 122 17.55 0.25 -26.30
N SER A 123 17.34 1.56 -26.19
CA SER A 123 18.07 2.55 -26.99
C SER A 123 19.56 2.62 -26.65
N ASN A 124 19.93 2.45 -25.38
CA ASN A 124 21.33 2.44 -24.95
C ASN A 124 22.14 1.28 -25.55
N LEU A 125 21.49 0.21 -25.99
CA LEU A 125 22.14 -0.95 -26.60
C LEU A 125 22.49 -0.78 -28.08
N ALA A 126 22.00 0.25 -28.77
CA ALA A 126 22.13 0.36 -30.23
C ALA A 126 23.59 0.37 -30.69
N SER A 127 24.44 1.15 -30.02
CA SER A 127 25.88 1.22 -30.34
C SER A 127 26.60 -0.11 -30.07
N LEU A 128 26.20 -0.80 -29.01
CA LEU A 128 26.77 -2.10 -28.64
C LEU A 128 26.37 -3.17 -29.67
N ALA A 129 25.08 -3.26 -30.03
CA ALA A 129 24.58 -4.16 -31.07
C ALA A 129 25.28 -3.90 -32.42
N GLN A 130 25.40 -2.64 -32.84
CA GLN A 130 26.07 -2.26 -34.08
C GLN A 130 27.53 -2.71 -34.15
N SER A 131 28.22 -2.75 -33.00
CA SER A 131 29.62 -3.21 -32.93
C SER A 131 29.78 -4.72 -33.09
N MET A 132 28.72 -5.51 -32.88
CA MET A 132 28.73 -6.98 -33.00
C MET A 132 28.36 -7.46 -34.40
N ILE A 133 27.46 -6.73 -35.05
CA ILE A 133 26.78 -7.19 -36.27
C ILE A 133 27.68 -7.00 -37.49
N SER A 134 27.98 -8.10 -38.17
CA SER A 134 28.80 -8.08 -39.39
C SER A 134 27.99 -7.76 -40.66
N ARG A 135 26.71 -8.17 -40.68
CA ARG A 135 25.82 -8.05 -41.85
C ARG A 135 24.43 -7.53 -41.43
N PRO A 136 24.27 -6.20 -41.25
CA PRO A 136 23.04 -5.59 -40.72
C PRO A 136 21.75 -6.00 -41.44
N ASP A 137 21.79 -6.20 -42.76
CA ASP A 137 20.63 -6.59 -43.56
C ASP A 137 20.28 -8.09 -43.48
N ASP A 138 21.19 -8.92 -42.94
CA ASP A 138 20.97 -10.36 -42.74
C ASP A 138 20.46 -10.61 -41.32
N TYR A 139 19.13 -10.66 -41.18
CA TYR A 139 18.45 -10.82 -39.90
C TYR A 139 18.92 -12.06 -39.14
N TRP A 140 19.05 -13.20 -39.82
CA TRP A 140 19.46 -14.46 -39.19
C TRP A 140 20.90 -14.41 -38.69
N CYS A 141 21.80 -13.85 -39.51
CA CYS A 141 23.19 -13.66 -39.12
C CYS A 141 23.30 -12.72 -37.91
N SER A 142 22.64 -11.57 -37.97
CA SER A 142 22.68 -10.54 -36.93
C SER A 142 22.14 -11.05 -35.59
N VAL A 143 20.95 -11.68 -35.59
CA VAL A 143 20.36 -12.26 -34.37
C VAL A 143 21.25 -13.36 -33.78
N LYS A 144 21.89 -14.17 -34.63
CA LYS A 144 22.83 -15.20 -34.16
C LYS A 144 24.09 -14.60 -33.53
N GLU A 145 24.63 -13.52 -34.09
CA GLU A 145 25.78 -12.80 -33.52
C GLU A 145 25.46 -12.20 -32.14
N LEU A 146 24.25 -11.65 -31.97
CA LEU A 146 23.77 -11.15 -30.66
C LEU A 146 23.62 -12.29 -29.64
N TYR A 147 23.03 -13.42 -30.04
CA TYR A 147 22.95 -14.63 -29.20
C TYR A 147 24.34 -15.12 -28.78
N ASP A 148 25.29 -15.20 -29.71
CA ASP A 148 26.65 -15.66 -29.45
C ASP A 148 27.41 -14.70 -28.54
N TYR A 149 27.16 -13.40 -28.67
CA TYR A 149 27.73 -12.41 -27.77
C TYR A 149 27.29 -12.66 -26.32
N VAL A 150 25.98 -12.81 -26.07
CA VAL A 150 25.46 -13.06 -24.71
C VAL A 150 26.07 -14.35 -24.16
N ARG A 151 26.02 -15.46 -24.93
CA ARG A 151 26.62 -16.75 -24.55
C ARG A 151 28.09 -16.65 -24.15
N LYS A 152 28.85 -15.82 -24.84
CA LYS A 152 30.31 -15.71 -24.66
C LYS A 152 30.70 -14.76 -23.54
N ASN A 153 29.88 -13.76 -23.25
CA ASN A 153 30.24 -12.65 -22.37
C ASN A 153 29.46 -12.59 -21.06
N VAL A 154 28.41 -13.40 -20.89
CA VAL A 154 27.64 -13.48 -19.64
C VAL A 154 27.81 -14.86 -19.02
N GLU A 155 28.34 -14.90 -17.80
CA GLU A 155 28.51 -16.11 -17.01
C GLU A 155 27.23 -16.44 -16.24
N TYR A 156 26.77 -17.69 -16.37
CA TYR A 156 25.58 -18.15 -15.66
C TYR A 156 25.84 -18.19 -14.15
N THR A 157 25.10 -17.39 -13.38
CA THR A 157 25.28 -17.27 -11.93
C THR A 157 23.93 -17.29 -11.24
N TYR A 158 23.76 -18.17 -10.26
CA TYR A 158 22.52 -18.23 -9.47
C TYR A 158 22.41 -17.05 -8.50
N ASP A 159 21.19 -16.57 -8.32
CA ASP A 159 20.95 -15.46 -7.40
C ASP A 159 21.15 -15.79 -5.92
N PRO A 160 21.66 -14.82 -5.15
CA PRO A 160 21.67 -14.91 -3.71
C PRO A 160 20.24 -14.80 -3.15
N PRO A 161 19.99 -15.31 -1.93
CA PRO A 161 18.71 -15.10 -1.27
C PRO A 161 18.50 -13.62 -0.92
N VAL A 162 17.37 -13.06 -1.34
CA VAL A 162 16.95 -11.68 -1.05
C VAL A 162 15.65 -11.67 -0.23
N PRO A 163 15.52 -10.78 0.77
CA PRO A 163 14.31 -10.70 1.60
C PRO A 163 13.06 -10.35 0.78
N TYR A 164 11.95 -11.07 1.02
CA TYR A 164 10.65 -10.73 0.46
C TYR A 164 9.97 -9.64 1.30
N PRO A 165 9.65 -8.46 0.74
CA PRO A 165 8.97 -7.41 1.47
C PRO A 165 7.48 -7.77 1.67
N PRO A 166 7.00 -7.92 2.92
CA PRO A 166 5.58 -8.21 3.21
C PRO A 166 4.68 -7.00 2.92
N LEU A 167 3.37 -7.20 2.86
CA LEU A 167 2.42 -6.07 2.76
C LEU A 167 2.53 -5.16 3.99
N ALA A 168 2.21 -3.87 3.83
CA ALA A 168 2.20 -2.92 4.94
C ALA A 168 1.26 -3.38 6.05
N SER A 169 0.08 -3.89 5.68
CA SER A 169 -0.88 -4.46 6.61
C SER A 169 -0.30 -5.62 7.42
N ASP A 170 0.50 -6.49 6.80
CA ASP A 170 1.08 -7.65 7.49
C ASP A 170 2.18 -7.21 8.46
N LEU A 171 2.95 -6.17 8.11
CA LEU A 171 3.91 -5.55 9.02
C LEU A 171 3.23 -4.93 10.23
N GLU A 172 2.16 -4.16 10.01
CA GLU A 172 1.40 -3.48 11.08
C GLU A 172 0.85 -4.47 12.10
N HIS A 173 0.28 -5.58 11.62
CA HIS A 173 -0.30 -6.62 12.47
C HIS A 173 0.75 -7.61 13.01
N GLY A 174 2.00 -7.52 12.54
CA GLY A 174 3.09 -8.42 12.96
C GLY A 174 2.91 -9.87 12.49
N ILE A 175 2.17 -10.09 11.40
CA ILE A 175 1.80 -11.43 10.89
C ILE A 175 2.63 -11.87 9.67
N TYR A 176 3.75 -11.22 9.42
CA TYR A 176 4.63 -11.52 8.29
C TYR A 176 5.62 -12.66 8.60
N VAL A 177 5.98 -13.40 7.55
CA VAL A 177 7.01 -14.44 7.62
C VAL A 177 8.32 -13.90 7.06
N LYS A 178 9.43 -14.17 7.74
CA LYS A 178 10.77 -13.83 7.26
C LYS A 178 11.21 -14.87 6.23
N THR A 179 10.87 -14.61 4.97
CA THR A 179 11.26 -15.45 3.83
C THR A 179 12.22 -14.73 2.91
N THR A 180 12.97 -15.51 2.14
CA THR A 180 13.86 -15.01 1.08
C THR A 180 13.54 -15.73 -0.22
N TYR A 181 13.64 -15.02 -1.34
CA TYR A 181 13.62 -15.61 -2.69
C TYR A 181 15.04 -15.62 -3.25
N ARG A 182 15.35 -16.60 -4.09
CA ARG A 182 16.63 -16.65 -4.83
C ARG A 182 16.37 -16.22 -6.26
N GLN A 183 16.03 -14.94 -6.41
CA GLN A 183 15.69 -14.32 -7.67
C GLN A 183 16.05 -12.83 -7.60
N ILE A 184 16.79 -12.35 -8.59
CA ILE A 184 17.10 -10.95 -8.82
C ILE A 184 17.13 -10.73 -10.32
N VAL A 185 16.05 -10.20 -10.88
CA VAL A 185 16.00 -9.85 -12.29
C VAL A 185 16.85 -8.61 -12.55
N LEU A 186 17.89 -8.74 -13.36
CA LEU A 186 18.78 -7.66 -13.76
C LEU A 186 18.33 -7.02 -15.08
N SER A 187 18.52 -5.71 -15.17
CA SER A 187 18.40 -4.97 -16.44
C SER A 187 19.56 -5.30 -17.38
N PRO A 188 19.39 -5.08 -18.71
CA PRO A 188 20.49 -5.23 -19.67
C PRO A 188 21.76 -4.48 -19.26
N SER A 189 21.63 -3.24 -18.77
CA SER A 189 22.75 -2.44 -18.26
C SER A 189 23.43 -3.06 -17.04
N GLU A 190 22.67 -3.63 -16.10
CA GLU A 190 23.21 -4.33 -14.92
C GLU A 190 23.95 -5.60 -15.34
N VAL A 191 23.36 -6.44 -16.19
CA VAL A 191 23.99 -7.69 -16.72
C VAL A 191 25.29 -7.38 -17.44
N LEU A 192 25.33 -6.34 -18.29
CA LEU A 192 26.53 -5.95 -19.01
C LEU A 192 27.63 -5.42 -18.08
N SER A 193 27.26 -4.77 -16.98
CA SER A 193 28.19 -4.26 -15.97
C SER A 193 28.83 -5.38 -15.16
N CYS A 194 28.04 -6.36 -14.70
CA CYS A 194 28.55 -7.47 -13.87
C CYS A 194 29.04 -8.68 -14.69
N LYS A 195 28.65 -8.78 -15.97
CA LYS A 195 28.91 -9.92 -16.88
C LYS A 195 28.40 -11.25 -16.36
N GLN A 196 27.35 -11.22 -15.55
CA GLN A 196 26.76 -12.37 -14.89
C GLN A 196 25.23 -12.26 -14.92
N GLY A 197 24.57 -13.40 -14.84
CA GLY A 197 23.11 -13.50 -14.77
C GLY A 197 22.65 -14.91 -15.15
N ASP A 198 21.53 -15.36 -14.59
CA ASP A 198 20.96 -16.67 -14.85
C ASP A 198 20.03 -16.65 -16.10
N CYS A 199 18.94 -17.43 -16.08
CA CYS A 199 18.16 -17.67 -17.28
C CYS A 199 17.38 -16.44 -17.76
N GLU A 200 16.68 -15.73 -16.86
CA GLU A 200 15.90 -14.56 -17.23
C GLU A 200 16.80 -13.37 -17.55
N ASP A 201 17.89 -13.17 -16.82
CA ASP A 201 18.84 -12.08 -17.06
C ASP A 201 19.41 -12.14 -18.48
N GLN A 202 19.85 -13.34 -18.88
CA GLN A 202 20.39 -13.54 -20.21
C GLN A 202 19.31 -13.43 -21.29
N ALA A 203 18.10 -13.94 -21.03
CA ALA A 203 16.98 -13.82 -21.97
C ALA A 203 16.54 -12.36 -22.15
N ILE A 204 16.48 -11.56 -21.07
CA ILE A 204 16.16 -10.14 -21.08
C ILE A 204 17.22 -9.35 -21.85
N LEU A 205 18.51 -9.59 -21.59
CA LEU A 205 19.59 -8.93 -22.34
C LEU A 205 19.51 -9.29 -23.84
N LEU A 206 19.31 -10.57 -24.16
CA LEU A 206 19.18 -11.01 -25.55
C LEU A 206 17.96 -10.37 -26.23
N TYR A 207 16.81 -10.35 -25.56
CA TYR A 207 15.59 -9.69 -26.03
C TYR A 207 15.88 -8.22 -26.33
N ALA A 208 16.47 -7.49 -25.39
CA ALA A 208 16.74 -6.06 -25.52
C ALA A 208 17.74 -5.78 -26.66
N LEU A 209 18.77 -6.61 -26.83
CA LEU A 209 19.70 -6.51 -27.95
C LEU A 209 19.01 -6.72 -29.31
N ILE A 210 18.16 -7.74 -29.43
CA ILE A 210 17.42 -8.02 -30.66
C ILE A 210 16.39 -6.91 -30.94
N ALA A 211 15.69 -6.41 -29.93
CA ALA A 211 14.77 -5.27 -30.07
C ALA A 211 15.51 -3.99 -30.51
N SER A 212 16.68 -3.71 -29.92
CA SER A 212 17.52 -2.57 -30.28
C SER A 212 18.03 -2.67 -31.72
N TYR A 213 18.50 -3.85 -32.12
CA TYR A 213 18.89 -4.13 -33.50
C TYR A 213 17.73 -3.88 -34.48
N GLN A 214 16.54 -4.43 -34.19
CA GLN A 214 15.37 -4.26 -35.04
C GLN A 214 14.98 -2.79 -35.24
N ARG A 215 14.94 -2.03 -34.15
CA ARG A 215 14.50 -0.62 -34.16
C ARG A 215 15.52 0.34 -34.77
N TYR A 216 16.81 0.16 -34.47
CA TYR A 216 17.83 1.18 -34.78
C TYR A 216 18.80 0.80 -35.90
N ILE A 217 18.86 -0.47 -36.30
CA ILE A 217 19.84 -0.97 -37.27
C ILE A 217 19.14 -1.64 -38.45
N TYR A 218 18.25 -2.61 -38.20
CA TYR A 218 17.53 -3.35 -39.24
C TYR A 218 16.44 -2.51 -39.90
N GLY A 219 15.78 -1.63 -39.13
CA GLY A 219 14.74 -0.72 -39.61
C GLY A 219 13.35 -1.34 -39.73
N GLU A 220 13.12 -2.52 -39.17
CA GLU A 220 11.83 -3.20 -39.12
C GLU A 220 11.67 -3.91 -37.77
N GLU A 221 10.63 -3.54 -37.01
CA GLU A 221 10.25 -4.23 -35.77
C GLU A 221 9.38 -5.45 -36.10
N ARG A 222 9.89 -6.63 -35.80
CA ARG A 222 9.21 -7.92 -35.93
C ARG A 222 8.76 -8.38 -34.54
N ILE A 223 7.80 -9.30 -34.53
CA ILE A 223 7.31 -9.92 -33.30
C ILE A 223 8.48 -10.58 -32.57
N LEU A 224 8.61 -10.30 -31.27
CA LEU A 224 9.63 -10.84 -30.39
C LEU A 224 9.02 -11.13 -29.02
N TRP A 225 9.25 -12.34 -28.50
CA TRP A 225 8.67 -12.78 -27.24
C TRP A 225 9.71 -13.20 -26.21
N LEU A 226 9.35 -13.01 -24.95
CA LEU A 226 9.87 -13.80 -23.84
C LEU A 226 8.96 -15.01 -23.62
N ILE A 227 9.55 -16.18 -23.40
CA ILE A 227 8.83 -17.39 -23.03
C ILE A 227 9.26 -17.81 -21.62
N ASP A 228 8.29 -17.83 -20.70
CA ASP A 228 8.43 -18.36 -19.34
C ASP A 228 7.99 -19.82 -19.35
N ILE A 229 8.88 -20.70 -18.91
CA ILE A 229 8.78 -22.14 -19.07
C ILE A 229 8.78 -22.78 -17.69
N THR A 230 7.80 -23.62 -17.43
CA THR A 230 7.81 -24.53 -16.27
C THR A 230 8.11 -25.93 -16.75
N LEU A 231 9.17 -26.54 -16.21
CA LEU A 231 9.56 -27.92 -16.46
C LEU A 231 8.72 -28.87 -15.59
N LYS A 232 8.67 -30.16 -15.96
CA LYS A 232 7.82 -31.15 -15.24
C LYS A 232 8.26 -31.44 -13.82
N ASP A 233 9.51 -31.17 -13.47
CA ASP A 233 10.02 -31.26 -12.09
C ASP A 233 9.81 -29.98 -11.27
N GLY A 234 9.20 -28.95 -11.87
CA GLY A 234 8.86 -27.69 -11.22
C GLY A 234 9.94 -26.61 -11.35
N MET A 235 11.08 -26.89 -12.01
CA MET A 235 12.03 -25.82 -12.33
C MET A 235 11.44 -24.84 -13.35
N GLU A 236 11.78 -23.57 -13.18
CA GLU A 236 11.41 -22.48 -14.08
C GLU A 236 12.60 -22.10 -14.96
N HIS A 237 12.32 -21.62 -16.17
CA HIS A 237 13.33 -21.22 -17.14
C HIS A 237 12.76 -20.14 -18.07
N VAL A 238 13.60 -19.24 -18.56
CA VAL A 238 13.19 -18.19 -19.49
C VAL A 238 14.05 -18.20 -20.75
N ALA A 239 13.43 -17.98 -21.90
CA ALA A 239 14.11 -17.88 -23.19
C ALA A 239 13.46 -16.84 -24.09
N VAL A 240 14.10 -16.55 -25.23
CA VAL A 240 13.57 -15.68 -26.28
C VAL A 240 13.00 -16.55 -27.40
N ALA A 241 11.85 -16.17 -27.94
CA ALA A 241 11.29 -16.81 -29.12
C ALA A 241 10.62 -15.80 -30.04
N PHE A 242 10.48 -16.14 -31.32
CA PHE A 242 9.70 -15.34 -32.25
C PHE A 242 9.10 -16.21 -33.35
N PRO A 243 7.90 -15.85 -33.84
CA PRO A 243 7.31 -16.51 -34.99
C PRO A 243 8.01 -16.04 -36.27
N VAL A 244 8.07 -16.92 -37.25
CA VAL A 244 8.51 -16.62 -38.61
C VAL A 244 7.36 -16.92 -39.56
N GLY A 245 7.33 -16.20 -40.69
CA GLY A 245 6.35 -16.42 -41.75
C GLY A 245 6.12 -17.90 -42.08
N GLU A 246 4.92 -18.20 -42.60
CA GLU A 246 4.43 -19.56 -42.88
C GLU A 246 4.06 -20.39 -41.63
N GLY A 247 4.09 -19.82 -40.42
CA GLY A 247 3.73 -20.52 -39.18
C GLY A 247 4.89 -21.38 -38.66
N LYS A 248 6.11 -20.83 -38.72
CA LYS A 248 7.33 -21.41 -38.16
C LYS A 248 7.72 -20.69 -36.87
N LEU A 249 8.56 -21.33 -36.06
CA LEU A 249 9.04 -20.82 -34.78
C LEU A 249 10.57 -20.82 -34.75
N THR A 250 11.13 -19.82 -34.08
CA THR A 250 12.52 -19.77 -33.65
C THR A 250 12.57 -19.56 -32.15
N ILE A 251 13.46 -20.29 -31.48
CA ILE A 251 13.77 -20.22 -30.06
C ILE A 251 15.27 -19.94 -29.92
N LEU A 252 15.61 -19.05 -28.98
CA LEU A 252 16.96 -18.67 -28.61
C LEU A 252 17.07 -18.72 -27.07
N ASP A 253 17.92 -19.59 -26.57
CA ASP A 253 18.10 -19.82 -25.14
C ASP A 253 19.58 -19.85 -24.80
N THR A 254 20.06 -18.70 -24.35
CA THR A 254 21.45 -18.48 -24.00
C THR A 254 21.86 -19.27 -22.76
N ALA A 255 20.97 -19.41 -21.78
CA ALA A 255 21.29 -20.11 -20.54
C ALA A 255 21.50 -21.61 -20.76
N SER A 256 20.68 -22.27 -21.58
CA SER A 256 20.82 -23.70 -21.88
C SER A 256 21.67 -24.01 -23.12
N SER A 257 22.21 -22.98 -23.78
CA SER A 257 22.97 -23.07 -25.03
C SER A 257 22.17 -23.64 -26.22
N TYR A 258 20.86 -23.40 -26.25
CA TYR A 258 19.97 -23.88 -27.30
C TYR A 258 19.59 -22.76 -28.27
N TYR A 259 19.48 -23.11 -29.55
CA TYR A 259 18.78 -22.29 -30.54
C TYR A 259 18.21 -23.16 -31.66
N THR A 260 17.19 -22.66 -32.33
CA THR A 260 16.60 -23.35 -33.50
C THR A 260 17.63 -23.49 -34.61
N GLY A 261 17.94 -24.74 -34.97
CA GLY A 261 19.01 -25.09 -35.91
C GLY A 261 20.31 -25.58 -35.27
N TYR A 262 20.44 -25.55 -33.93
CA TYR A 262 21.62 -26.08 -33.23
C TYR A 262 21.97 -27.52 -33.66
N PRO A 263 23.27 -27.84 -33.91
CA PRO A 263 24.45 -26.97 -33.76
C PRO A 263 24.86 -26.20 -35.04
N SER A 264 23.97 -26.10 -36.03
CA SER A 264 24.21 -25.49 -37.34
C SER A 264 23.84 -24.00 -37.37
N ALA A 265 23.55 -23.44 -38.55
CA ALA A 265 23.07 -22.07 -38.66
C ALA A 265 21.71 -21.88 -37.95
N LEU A 266 21.48 -20.67 -37.42
CA LEU A 266 20.19 -20.27 -36.87
C LEU A 266 19.12 -20.35 -37.98
N GLY A 267 17.94 -20.85 -37.62
CA GLY A 267 16.82 -20.93 -38.54
C GLY A 267 15.48 -20.97 -37.83
N SER A 268 14.48 -21.51 -38.52
CA SER A 268 13.13 -21.72 -38.01
C SER A 268 12.63 -23.10 -38.37
N GLU A 269 11.68 -23.63 -37.59
CA GLU A 269 11.09 -24.95 -37.80
C GLU A 269 9.59 -24.91 -37.48
N ASN A 270 8.86 -25.95 -37.89
CA ASN A 270 7.48 -26.14 -37.47
C ASN A 270 7.35 -26.08 -35.93
N PRO A 271 6.39 -25.32 -35.38
CA PRO A 271 6.27 -25.10 -33.95
C PRO A 271 6.17 -26.37 -33.10
N TYR A 272 5.43 -27.40 -33.56
CA TYR A 272 5.35 -28.66 -32.82
C TYR A 272 6.71 -29.35 -32.74
N LYS A 273 7.40 -29.47 -33.87
CA LYS A 273 8.72 -30.12 -33.93
C LYS A 273 9.75 -29.35 -33.12
N GLU A 274 9.74 -28.03 -33.22
CA GLU A 274 10.71 -27.19 -32.51
C GLU A 274 10.48 -27.23 -31.00
N LEU A 275 9.23 -27.11 -30.53
CA LEU A 275 8.90 -27.18 -29.11
C LEU A 275 9.12 -28.59 -28.55
N GLU A 276 8.90 -29.65 -29.32
CA GLU A 276 9.25 -31.03 -28.92
C GLU A 276 10.78 -31.19 -28.80
N LYS A 277 11.55 -30.71 -29.79
CA LYS A 277 13.01 -30.72 -29.75
C LYS A 277 13.53 -29.95 -28.53
N TYR A 278 12.98 -28.77 -28.27
CA TYR A 278 13.37 -27.95 -27.14
C TYR A 278 12.95 -28.58 -25.80
N SER A 279 11.76 -29.17 -25.71
CA SER A 279 11.33 -29.95 -24.54
C SER A 279 12.27 -31.13 -24.24
N ASN A 280 12.74 -31.82 -25.28
CA ASN A 280 13.71 -32.91 -25.16
C ASN A 280 15.10 -32.43 -24.72
N TRP A 281 15.45 -31.17 -24.96
CA TRP A 281 16.67 -30.54 -24.41
C TRP A 281 16.68 -30.57 -22.88
N PHE A 282 15.50 -30.44 -22.28
CA PHE A 282 15.26 -30.55 -20.84
C PHE A 282 14.80 -31.94 -20.40
N SER A 283 15.11 -33.00 -21.16
CA SER A 283 14.69 -34.37 -20.83
C SER A 283 15.14 -34.85 -19.43
N ARG A 284 16.29 -34.35 -18.94
CA ARG A 284 16.77 -34.61 -17.56
C ARG A 284 15.82 -34.10 -16.47
N TYR A 285 14.99 -33.12 -16.81
CA TYR A 285 14.00 -32.47 -15.95
C TYR A 285 12.57 -32.89 -16.30
N GLY A 286 12.42 -33.96 -17.10
CA GLY A 286 11.13 -34.46 -17.59
C GLY A 286 10.55 -33.72 -18.80
N GLY A 287 11.28 -32.71 -19.31
CA GLY A 287 10.85 -31.84 -20.38
C GLY A 287 9.89 -30.74 -19.93
N ILE A 288 9.38 -29.98 -20.89
CA ILE A 288 8.50 -28.83 -20.65
C ILE A 288 7.11 -29.31 -20.22
N ALA A 289 6.58 -28.72 -19.15
CA ALA A 289 5.21 -28.89 -18.71
C ALA A 289 4.30 -27.81 -19.33
N THR A 290 4.65 -26.54 -19.09
CA THR A 290 3.89 -25.38 -19.55
C THR A 290 4.79 -24.26 -20.03
N ILE A 291 4.26 -23.44 -20.92
CA ILE A 291 4.90 -22.22 -21.41
C ILE A 291 3.89 -21.07 -21.27
N ARG A 292 4.36 -19.89 -20.89
CA ARG A 292 3.67 -18.60 -21.02
C ARG A 292 4.45 -17.75 -22.01
N VAL A 293 3.77 -17.23 -23.01
CA VAL A 293 4.38 -16.39 -24.04
C VAL A 293 3.98 -14.94 -23.78
N TYR A 294 4.99 -14.07 -23.65
CA TYR A 294 4.81 -12.64 -23.43
C TYR A 294 5.31 -11.85 -24.63
N ASP A 295 4.44 -11.02 -25.17
CA ASP A 295 4.77 -9.93 -26.08
C ASP A 295 4.96 -8.65 -25.28
N ILE A 296 6.05 -7.93 -25.50
CA ILE A 296 6.38 -6.75 -24.69
C ILE A 296 6.02 -5.51 -25.49
N GLN A 297 4.95 -4.84 -25.08
CA GLN A 297 4.44 -3.64 -25.76
C GLN A 297 4.65 -2.44 -24.85
N ASP A 298 5.47 -1.48 -25.28
CA ASP A 298 5.78 -0.25 -24.52
C ASP A 298 6.22 -0.51 -23.06
N GLY A 299 7.04 -1.56 -22.84
CA GLY A 299 7.50 -1.95 -21.51
C GLY A 299 6.45 -2.66 -20.66
N ILE A 300 5.34 -3.11 -21.25
CA ILE A 300 4.27 -3.85 -20.59
C ILE A 300 4.24 -5.29 -21.13
N PRO A 301 4.31 -6.32 -20.26
CA PRO A 301 4.18 -7.70 -20.70
C PRO A 301 2.71 -8.04 -20.99
N ILE A 302 2.43 -8.37 -22.24
CA ILE A 302 1.13 -8.87 -22.71
C ILE A 302 1.23 -10.37 -22.89
N LYS A 303 0.53 -11.13 -22.03
CA LYS A 303 0.45 -12.58 -22.17
C LYS A 303 -0.37 -12.94 -23.40
N VAL A 304 0.29 -13.49 -24.41
CA VAL A 304 -0.30 -13.85 -25.70
C VAL A 304 -1.01 -15.21 -25.62
N VAL A 305 -0.33 -16.21 -25.06
CA VAL A 305 -0.84 -17.57 -24.92
C VAL A 305 -0.15 -18.26 -23.74
N SER A 306 -0.84 -19.21 -23.12
CA SER A 306 -0.24 -20.11 -22.14
C SER A 306 -0.84 -21.50 -22.25
N GLY A 307 -0.02 -22.52 -22.05
CA GLY A 307 -0.44 -23.91 -22.07
C GLY A 307 0.74 -24.86 -22.20
N ASN A 308 0.46 -26.12 -22.52
CA ASN A 308 1.51 -27.09 -22.85
C ASN A 308 2.02 -26.86 -24.29
N ILE A 309 3.07 -27.59 -24.70
CA ILE A 309 3.68 -27.41 -26.02
C ILE A 309 2.69 -27.53 -27.20
N HIS A 310 1.62 -28.33 -27.06
CA HIS A 310 0.60 -28.47 -28.10
C HIS A 310 -0.28 -27.23 -28.21
N ASP A 311 -0.61 -26.59 -27.08
CA ASP A 311 -1.44 -25.38 -27.06
C ASP A 311 -0.69 -24.22 -27.72
N ILE A 312 0.61 -24.09 -27.40
CA ILE A 312 1.48 -23.06 -28.00
C ILE A 312 1.66 -23.31 -29.49
N ALA A 313 1.98 -24.54 -29.90
CA ALA A 313 2.15 -24.87 -31.31
C ALA A 313 0.86 -24.67 -32.11
N TYR A 314 -0.30 -25.03 -31.55
CA TYR A 314 -1.60 -24.80 -32.15
C TYR A 314 -1.87 -23.30 -32.36
N PHE A 315 -1.64 -22.49 -31.33
CA PHE A 315 -1.75 -21.03 -31.42
C PHE A 315 -0.86 -20.45 -32.51
N LEU A 316 0.39 -20.90 -32.62
CA LEU A 316 1.35 -20.42 -33.62
C LEU A 316 0.94 -20.76 -35.06
N ILE A 317 0.37 -21.95 -35.26
CA ILE A 317 0.01 -22.44 -36.61
C ILE A 317 -1.32 -21.84 -37.08
N TYR A 318 -2.30 -21.75 -36.18
CA TYR A 318 -3.69 -21.41 -36.54
C TYR A 318 -4.16 -20.07 -36.00
N GLY A 319 -3.65 -19.61 -34.87
CA GLY A 319 -4.10 -18.39 -34.18
C GLY A 319 -3.51 -17.10 -34.75
N LEU A 320 -2.22 -17.10 -35.13
CA LEU A 320 -1.55 -15.90 -35.66
C LEU A 320 -1.95 -15.52 -37.08
N ARG A 321 -2.56 -16.43 -37.85
CA ARG A 321 -3.04 -16.13 -39.21
C ARG A 321 -4.37 -15.36 -39.22
N ALA A 322 -4.96 -15.13 -38.05
CA ALA A 322 -6.28 -14.51 -37.89
C ALA A 322 -6.23 -13.08 -37.29
N GLN A 323 -5.03 -12.52 -37.11
CA GLN A 323 -4.78 -11.14 -36.65
C GLN A 323 -4.11 -10.35 -37.78
#